data_AF-A0AAD6LVH0-F1
#
_entry.id   AF-A0AAD6LVH0-F1
#
_cell.length_a   1.000
_cell.length_b   1.000
_cell.length_c   1.000
_cell.angle_alpha   90.00
_cell.angle_beta   90.00
_cell.angle_gamma   90.00
#
_symmetry.space_group_name_H-M   'P 1'
#
loop_
_entity.id
_entity.type
_entity.pdbx_description
1 polymer ?
#
loop_
_entity_poly.entity_id
_entity_poly.type
_entity_poly.pdbx_seq_one_letter_code
_entity_poly.pdbx_strand_id
1 'polypeptide(L)'
;MSPALSYHDDPVLNPLTPWDRPPIKNVFCIYGIDSRTEVGYYFAPSGKPYPDNWITTDVIYELEGSLYSRSGNLVEGNPGAASGDDTVPYNSLSLCKNWLGPKVNITRAPQSEHDGSDVQVDLNVEHQHEEDIVPNMTRSPRVKYITYYEDSESIPGRRTAVWELDKASHRNIVRSPALMRELWLQMWHDIHPGAKSKFVTKAKRGPLRDEDCYWDYGKARCSWSEYCEYRYLFGDVHLGQSCRLKNSSADALLNYL
;
A
#
# COMPACT_ATOMS: atom_id res chain seq x y z
N MET A 1 -13.50 8.99 -33.91
CA MET A 1 -13.07 8.84 -32.51
C MET A 1 -11.60 9.14 -32.47
N SER A 2 -11.19 10.23 -31.83
CA SER A 2 -9.77 10.50 -31.61
C SER A 2 -9.28 9.56 -30.50
N PRO A 3 -8.15 8.86 -30.67
CA PRO A 3 -7.61 8.01 -29.62
C PRO A 3 -7.27 8.87 -28.40
N ALA A 4 -7.50 8.35 -27.19
CA ALA A 4 -7.00 8.97 -25.98
C ALA A 4 -5.46 8.91 -26.04
N LEU A 5 -4.79 10.07 -25.98
CA LEU A 5 -3.34 10.08 -25.77
C LEU A 5 -3.07 9.85 -24.28
N SER A 6 -2.37 8.77 -23.98
CA SER A 6 -1.77 8.55 -22.66
C SER A 6 -0.54 9.43 -22.52
N TYR A 7 -0.40 10.15 -21.41
CA TYR A 7 0.80 10.94 -21.11
C TYR A 7 2.08 10.09 -21.06
N HIS A 8 1.94 8.78 -20.86
CA HIS A 8 3.07 7.85 -20.79
C HIS A 8 3.79 7.65 -22.13
N ASP A 9 3.11 7.93 -23.25
CA ASP A 9 3.63 7.73 -24.60
C ASP A 9 4.11 9.05 -25.26
N ASP A 10 4.14 10.17 -24.52
CA ASP A 10 4.55 11.48 -25.03
C ASP A 10 6.08 11.65 -24.99
N PRO A 11 6.76 11.84 -26.14
CA PRO A 11 8.22 11.94 -26.23
C PRO A 11 8.78 13.28 -25.70
N VAL A 12 7.95 14.27 -25.44
CA VAL A 12 8.36 15.61 -24.96
C VAL A 12 8.16 15.74 -23.45
N LEU A 13 7.13 15.10 -22.89
CA LEU A 13 6.80 15.10 -21.47
C LEU A 13 6.91 13.69 -20.90
N ASN A 14 8.13 13.14 -20.80
CA ASN A 14 8.36 11.88 -20.07
C ASN A 14 8.75 12.16 -18.60
N PRO A 15 7.78 12.27 -17.67
CA PRO A 15 8.06 12.43 -16.24
C PRO A 15 8.70 11.18 -15.61
N LEU A 16 8.83 10.08 -16.35
CA LEU A 16 9.36 8.80 -15.90
C LEU A 16 10.86 8.64 -16.16
N THR A 17 11.59 9.74 -16.42
CA THR A 17 13.06 9.65 -16.54
C THR A 17 13.64 9.19 -15.19
N PRO A 18 14.29 8.01 -15.10
CA PRO A 18 14.74 7.49 -13.83
C PRO A 18 15.77 8.42 -13.17
N TRP A 19 15.50 8.81 -11.94
CA TRP A 19 16.44 9.52 -11.08
C TRP A 19 17.27 8.56 -10.22
N ASP A 20 18.53 8.92 -9.99
CA ASP A 20 19.41 8.16 -9.11
C ASP A 20 18.85 8.06 -7.69
N ARG A 21 19.07 6.90 -7.04
CA ARG A 21 18.71 6.68 -5.65
C ARG A 21 19.34 7.78 -4.77
N PRO A 22 18.55 8.49 -3.94
CA PRO A 22 19.07 9.52 -3.04
C PRO A 22 20.20 9.00 -2.12
N PRO A 23 21.22 9.82 -1.79
CA PRO A 23 22.39 9.41 -1.01
C PRO A 23 22.10 9.31 0.50
N ILE A 24 20.93 8.81 0.90
CA ILE A 24 20.52 8.60 2.29
C ILE A 24 20.56 7.12 2.68
N LYS A 25 20.73 6.86 3.98
CA LYS A 25 20.90 5.50 4.53
C LYS A 25 19.67 4.62 4.25
N ASN A 26 18.49 5.12 4.60
CA ASN A 26 17.24 4.38 4.50
C ASN A 26 16.26 5.15 3.62
N VAL A 27 15.69 4.49 2.61
CA VAL A 27 14.63 5.05 1.78
C VAL A 27 13.40 4.16 1.96
N PHE A 28 12.29 4.75 2.39
CA PHE A 28 10.99 4.07 2.43
C PHE A 28 10.05 4.82 1.47
N CYS A 29 9.61 4.13 0.43
CA CYS A 29 8.60 4.61 -0.49
C CYS A 29 7.27 3.96 -0.15
N ILE A 30 6.27 4.76 0.21
CA ILE A 30 5.01 4.25 0.74
C ILE A 30 3.88 4.94 0.00
N TYR A 31 2.99 4.17 -0.61
CA TYR A 31 1.86 4.70 -1.37
C TYR A 31 0.67 3.75 -1.38
N GLY A 32 -0.48 4.31 -1.75
CA GLY A 32 -1.69 3.53 -1.96
C GLY A 32 -1.79 3.02 -3.40
N ILE A 33 -2.51 1.91 -3.58
CA ILE A 33 -2.81 1.34 -4.89
C ILE A 33 -4.28 0.94 -4.99
N ASP A 34 -4.69 0.53 -6.19
CA ASP A 34 -6.00 -0.01 -6.52
C ASP A 34 -7.16 0.97 -6.28
N SER A 35 -6.88 2.27 -6.21
CA SER A 35 -7.91 3.31 -6.07
C SER A 35 -8.21 3.97 -7.41
N ARG A 36 -9.42 4.51 -7.58
CA ARG A 36 -9.88 5.03 -8.88
C ARG A 36 -9.10 6.30 -9.20
N THR A 37 -8.19 6.24 -10.16
CA THR A 37 -7.20 7.30 -10.37
C THR A 37 -7.31 7.90 -11.77
N GLU A 38 -7.23 9.23 -11.87
CA GLU A 38 -7.31 9.95 -13.14
C GLU A 38 -6.03 9.72 -13.96
N VAL A 39 -6.20 9.28 -15.22
CA VAL A 39 -5.07 8.94 -16.12
C VAL A 39 -5.15 9.64 -17.48
N GLY A 40 -6.29 10.24 -17.83
CA GLY A 40 -6.46 10.88 -19.12
C GLY A 40 -7.66 11.80 -19.20
N TYR A 41 -7.69 12.61 -20.26
CA TYR A 41 -8.72 13.61 -20.50
C TYR A 41 -9.12 13.59 -21.97
N TYR A 42 -10.42 13.70 -22.23
CA TYR A 42 -10.90 14.07 -23.56
C TYR A 42 -11.13 15.57 -23.61
N PHE A 43 -10.63 16.20 -24.66
CA PHE A 43 -10.81 17.62 -24.92
C PHE A 43 -11.61 17.84 -26.20
N ALA A 44 -12.44 18.87 -26.20
CA ALA A 44 -13.12 19.38 -27.39
C ALA A 44 -13.08 20.91 -27.40
N PRO A 45 -13.16 21.55 -28.58
CA PRO A 45 -13.26 22.99 -28.68
C PRO A 45 -14.55 23.50 -28.01
N SER A 46 -14.44 24.60 -27.26
CA SER A 46 -15.53 25.22 -26.49
C SER A 46 -16.69 25.75 -27.35
N GLY A 47 -16.49 25.87 -28.66
CA GLY A 47 -17.46 26.46 -29.57
C GLY A 47 -17.55 27.99 -29.46
N LYS A 48 -18.56 28.61 -30.08
CA LYS A 48 -18.75 30.06 -30.02
C LYS A 48 -19.16 30.50 -28.60
N PRO A 49 -18.64 31.63 -28.09
CA PRO A 49 -17.89 32.67 -28.79
C PRO A 49 -16.36 32.50 -28.79
N TYR A 50 -15.81 31.46 -28.14
CA TYR A 50 -14.37 31.25 -27.98
C TYR A 50 -13.94 29.92 -28.63
N PRO A 51 -13.89 29.84 -29.97
CA PRO A 51 -13.57 28.60 -30.68
C PRO A 51 -12.14 28.10 -30.42
N ASP A 52 -11.24 28.99 -30.02
CA ASP A 52 -9.83 28.65 -29.72
C ASP A 52 -9.64 28.06 -28.31
N ASN A 53 -10.67 28.11 -27.46
CA ASN A 53 -10.61 27.53 -26.13
C ASN A 53 -10.93 26.04 -26.19
N TRP A 54 -10.18 25.24 -25.44
CA TRP A 54 -10.46 23.81 -25.25
C TRP A 54 -11.11 23.58 -23.89
N ILE A 55 -12.11 22.71 -23.86
CA ILE A 55 -12.75 22.26 -22.62
C ILE A 55 -12.57 20.76 -22.45
N THR A 56 -12.38 20.34 -21.21
CA THR A 56 -12.41 18.92 -20.85
C THR A 56 -13.83 18.40 -20.96
N THR A 57 -14.08 17.50 -21.90
CA THR A 57 -15.40 16.87 -22.09
C THR A 57 -15.57 15.64 -21.20
N ASP A 58 -14.48 14.93 -20.92
CA ASP A 58 -14.52 13.72 -20.10
C ASP A 58 -13.16 13.46 -19.43
N VAL A 59 -13.18 12.65 -18.36
CA VAL A 59 -11.99 12.24 -17.60
C VAL A 59 -11.95 10.73 -17.58
N ILE A 60 -10.78 10.18 -17.89
CA ILE A 60 -10.52 8.75 -17.90
C ILE A 60 -9.87 8.36 -16.58
N TYR A 61 -10.45 7.34 -15.96
CA TYR A 61 -10.01 6.77 -14.71
C TYR A 61 -9.51 5.35 -14.94
N GLU A 62 -8.42 5.02 -14.28
CA GLU A 62 -7.93 3.66 -14.15
C GLU A 62 -8.41 3.05 -12.83
N LEU A 63 -8.92 1.83 -12.90
CA LEU A 63 -9.33 1.06 -11.72
C LEU A 63 -9.29 -0.44 -12.05
N GLU A 64 -8.60 -1.22 -11.23
CA GLU A 64 -8.62 -2.69 -11.30
C GLU A 64 -8.26 -3.25 -12.70
N GLY A 65 -7.25 -2.68 -13.34
CA GLY A 65 -6.77 -3.12 -14.66
C GLY A 65 -7.75 -2.81 -15.81
N SER A 66 -8.57 -1.77 -15.67
CA SER A 66 -9.49 -1.30 -16.69
C SER A 66 -9.61 0.22 -16.69
N LEU A 67 -9.97 0.78 -17.85
CA LEU A 67 -10.15 2.22 -18.04
C LEU A 67 -11.64 2.55 -18.14
N TYR A 68 -12.06 3.58 -17.41
CA TYR A 68 -13.44 4.02 -17.31
C TYR A 68 -13.57 5.51 -17.56
N SER A 69 -14.61 5.91 -18.30
CA SER A 69 -15.01 7.31 -18.40
C SER A 69 -15.55 7.86 -17.08
N ARG A 70 -15.78 9.18 -16.99
CA ARG A 70 -16.46 9.78 -15.84
C ARG A 70 -17.85 9.18 -15.63
N SER A 71 -18.54 8.86 -16.72
CA SER A 71 -19.86 8.19 -16.71
C SER A 71 -19.81 6.70 -16.38
N GLY A 72 -18.63 6.10 -16.24
CA GLY A 72 -18.45 4.68 -15.90
C GLY A 72 -18.48 3.73 -17.09
N ASN A 73 -18.43 4.25 -18.33
CA ASN A 73 -18.33 3.41 -19.51
C ASN A 73 -16.90 2.90 -19.67
N LEU A 74 -16.76 1.64 -20.10
CA LEU A 74 -15.46 1.08 -20.43
C LEU A 74 -14.85 1.83 -21.62
N VAL A 75 -13.56 2.16 -21.50
CA VAL A 75 -12.78 2.85 -22.55
C VAL A 75 -11.67 1.92 -23.01
N GLU A 76 -11.46 1.84 -24.32
CA GLU A 76 -10.35 1.08 -24.90
C GLU A 76 -9.01 1.75 -24.58
N GLY A 77 -8.02 0.95 -24.17
CA GLY A 77 -6.65 1.40 -23.92
C GLY A 77 -5.83 0.34 -23.20
N ASN A 78 -4.63 0.73 -22.78
CA ASN A 78 -3.67 -0.12 -22.09
C ASN A 78 -3.59 0.28 -20.61
N PRO A 79 -4.40 -0.31 -19.71
CA PRO A 79 -4.27 -0.07 -18.29
C PRO A 79 -2.98 -0.69 -17.76
N GLY A 80 -2.41 -0.08 -16.71
CA GLY A 80 -1.29 -0.61 -15.95
C GLY A 80 -1.66 -1.82 -15.10
N ALA A 81 -0.64 -2.39 -14.46
CA ALA A 81 -0.78 -3.58 -13.61
C ALA A 81 -1.65 -3.33 -12.36
N ALA A 82 -1.70 -2.09 -11.89
CA ALA A 82 -2.54 -1.63 -10.80
C ALA A 82 -2.94 -0.18 -11.06
N SER A 83 -4.01 0.28 -10.39
CA SER A 83 -4.36 1.70 -10.39
C SER A 83 -3.71 2.44 -9.22
N GLY A 84 -3.73 3.77 -9.27
CA GLY A 84 -3.07 4.64 -8.29
C GLY A 84 -3.78 4.83 -6.95
N ASP A 85 -3.50 5.97 -6.31
CA ASP A 85 -3.94 6.32 -4.94
C ASP A 85 -5.05 7.38 -4.89
N ASP A 86 -5.93 7.38 -5.89
CA ASP A 86 -6.96 8.40 -6.22
C ASP A 86 -6.41 9.64 -6.94
N THR A 87 -5.15 10.01 -6.70
CA THR A 87 -4.58 11.25 -7.24
C THR A 87 -3.41 10.99 -8.19
N VAL A 88 -2.49 10.14 -7.78
CA VAL A 88 -1.26 9.85 -8.51
C VAL A 88 -1.35 8.45 -9.12
N PRO A 89 -1.15 8.29 -10.45
CA PRO A 89 -1.24 6.99 -11.10
C PRO A 89 -0.12 6.05 -10.65
N TYR A 90 -0.42 4.75 -10.66
CA TYR A 90 0.51 3.72 -10.19
C TYR A 90 1.87 3.78 -10.91
N ASN A 91 1.88 4.02 -12.22
CA ASN A 91 3.11 4.16 -13.01
C ASN A 91 4.08 5.21 -12.45
N SER A 92 3.58 6.29 -11.83
CA SER A 92 4.43 7.29 -11.18
C SER A 92 4.85 6.86 -9.78
N LEU A 93 3.96 6.19 -9.04
CA LEU A 93 4.21 5.74 -7.68
C LEU A 93 5.23 4.60 -7.64
N SER A 94 5.13 3.65 -8.56
CA SER A 94 5.97 2.46 -8.63
C SER A 94 7.41 2.75 -9.04
N LEU A 95 7.71 3.93 -9.59
CA LEU A 95 9.07 4.32 -10.01
C LEU A 95 10.12 4.19 -8.90
N CYS A 96 9.74 4.37 -7.63
CA CYS A 96 10.68 4.20 -6.53
C CYS A 96 11.15 2.75 -6.34
N LYS A 97 10.50 1.76 -6.98
CA LYS A 97 11.01 0.38 -7.07
C LYS A 97 12.34 0.32 -7.83
N ASN A 98 12.63 1.24 -8.74
CA ASN A 98 13.94 1.33 -9.41
C ASN A 98 15.10 1.57 -8.43
N TRP A 99 14.83 2.03 -7.20
CA TRP A 99 15.83 2.19 -6.15
C TRP A 99 16.07 0.93 -5.31
N LEU A 100 15.29 -0.13 -5.54
CA LEU A 100 15.55 -1.46 -5.03
C LEU A 100 16.72 -2.07 -5.81
N GLY A 101 17.55 -2.86 -5.14
CA GLY A 101 18.61 -3.61 -5.77
C GLY A 101 18.13 -4.77 -6.65
N PRO A 102 19.05 -5.54 -7.23
CA PRO A 102 18.75 -6.65 -8.14
C PRO A 102 18.01 -7.81 -7.47
N LYS A 103 18.02 -7.92 -6.14
CA LYS A 103 17.28 -8.95 -5.40
C LYS A 103 16.39 -8.32 -4.35
N VAL A 104 15.13 -8.70 -4.37
CA VAL A 104 14.09 -8.14 -3.50
C VAL A 104 13.34 -9.25 -2.80
N ASN A 105 13.07 -9.06 -1.50
CA ASN A 105 12.16 -9.91 -0.77
C ASN A 105 10.77 -9.28 -0.78
N ILE A 106 9.78 -10.05 -1.22
CA ILE A 106 8.39 -9.62 -1.31
C ILE A 106 7.61 -10.31 -0.22
N THR A 107 6.91 -9.54 0.61
CA THR A 107 5.96 -10.08 1.58
C THR A 107 4.60 -9.42 1.38
N ARG A 108 3.53 -10.19 1.35
CA ARG A 108 2.16 -9.68 1.36
C ARG A 108 1.45 -10.14 2.63
N ALA A 109 0.90 -9.20 3.37
CA ALA A 109 0.17 -9.47 4.60
C ALA A 109 -1.17 -8.70 4.62
N PRO A 110 -2.20 -9.23 5.30
CA PRO A 110 -3.43 -8.48 5.55
C PRO A 110 -3.17 -7.14 6.23
N GLN A 111 -3.95 -6.10 5.89
CA GLN A 111 -3.92 -4.81 6.59
C GLN A 111 -4.47 -4.92 8.03
N SER A 112 -5.38 -5.85 8.28
CA SER A 112 -5.91 -6.14 9.62
C SER A 112 -4.97 -7.03 10.43
N GLU A 113 -5.30 -7.24 11.70
CA GLU A 113 -4.63 -8.20 12.57
C GLU A 113 -4.71 -9.61 11.97
N HIS A 114 -3.62 -10.36 12.01
CA HIS A 114 -3.50 -11.68 11.40
C HIS A 114 -2.51 -12.56 12.17
N ASP A 115 -2.72 -13.87 12.13
CA ASP A 115 -1.87 -14.86 12.82
C ASP A 115 -0.68 -15.32 12.00
N GLY A 116 -0.66 -14.95 10.71
CA GLY A 116 0.36 -15.33 9.75
C GLY A 116 -0.08 -16.34 8.71
N SER A 117 -1.25 -16.97 8.90
CA SER A 117 -1.77 -17.99 7.97
C SER A 117 -2.00 -17.46 6.55
N ASP A 118 -2.41 -16.19 6.43
CA ASP A 118 -2.68 -15.53 5.15
C ASP A 118 -1.48 -14.71 4.63
N VAL A 119 -0.31 -14.79 5.28
CA VAL A 119 0.91 -14.08 4.86
C VAL A 119 1.58 -14.87 3.74
N GLN A 120 1.83 -14.20 2.62
CA GLN A 120 2.52 -14.76 1.47
C GLN A 120 3.92 -14.14 1.38
N VAL A 121 4.94 -14.97 1.15
CA VAL A 121 6.34 -14.55 1.10
C VAL A 121 7.00 -15.13 -0.15
N ASP A 122 7.73 -14.28 -0.87
CA ASP A 122 8.58 -14.66 -1.99
C ASP A 122 9.96 -14.01 -1.80
N LEU A 123 11.01 -14.83 -1.78
CA LEU A 123 12.36 -14.40 -1.37
C LEU A 123 13.31 -14.43 -2.56
N ASN A 124 14.24 -13.47 -2.60
CA ASN A 124 15.25 -13.36 -3.65
C ASN A 124 14.65 -13.23 -5.06
N VAL A 125 13.57 -12.47 -5.20
CA VAL A 125 12.98 -12.16 -6.50
C VAL A 125 13.97 -11.30 -7.29
N GLU A 126 14.31 -11.74 -8.50
CA GLU A 126 15.19 -11.01 -9.40
C GLU A 126 14.45 -9.76 -9.92
N HIS A 127 15.08 -8.60 -9.77
CA HIS A 127 14.55 -7.31 -10.18
C HIS A 127 15.38 -6.77 -11.33
N GLN A 128 14.74 -6.68 -12.50
CA GLN A 128 15.32 -6.04 -13.67
C GLN A 128 15.12 -4.53 -13.56
N HIS A 129 16.20 -3.76 -13.69
CA HIS A 129 16.11 -2.31 -13.60
C HIS A 129 15.21 -1.76 -14.71
N GLU A 130 14.38 -0.77 -14.39
CA GLU A 130 13.37 -0.16 -15.27
C GLU A 130 12.12 -1.00 -15.54
N GLU A 131 12.05 -2.25 -15.07
CA GLU A 131 10.85 -3.08 -15.11
C GLU A 131 10.13 -3.09 -13.75
N ASP A 132 8.80 -3.01 -13.77
CA ASP A 132 8.01 -3.10 -12.54
C ASP A 132 8.00 -4.52 -11.96
N ILE A 133 8.07 -4.63 -10.64
CA ILE A 133 7.96 -5.89 -9.92
C ILE A 133 6.50 -6.11 -9.55
N VAL A 134 5.82 -6.93 -10.35
CA VAL A 134 4.46 -7.38 -10.08
C VAL A 134 4.50 -8.74 -9.34
N PRO A 135 3.98 -8.82 -8.10
CA PRO A 135 4.10 -10.00 -7.27
C PRO A 135 3.12 -11.08 -7.72
N ASN A 136 3.60 -12.31 -7.94
CA ASN A 136 2.77 -13.45 -8.27
C ASN A 136 2.13 -14.07 -7.02
N MET A 137 1.28 -13.31 -6.35
CA MET A 137 0.64 -13.68 -5.09
C MET A 137 -0.88 -13.56 -5.20
N THR A 138 -1.59 -14.50 -4.60
CA THR A 138 -3.06 -14.55 -4.62
C THR A 138 -3.67 -13.41 -3.79
N ARG A 139 -4.81 -12.87 -4.26
CA ARG A 139 -5.57 -11.81 -3.58
C ARG A 139 -7.00 -12.28 -3.32
N SER A 140 -7.48 -12.09 -2.09
CA SER A 140 -8.89 -12.21 -1.76
C SER A 140 -9.60 -10.86 -1.95
N PRO A 141 -10.71 -10.78 -2.70
CA PRO A 141 -11.38 -9.51 -2.98
C PRO A 141 -11.99 -8.83 -1.74
N ARG A 142 -12.12 -9.55 -0.63
CA ARG A 142 -12.68 -9.01 0.63
C ARG A 142 -11.62 -8.52 1.61
N VAL A 143 -10.35 -8.81 1.35
CA VAL A 143 -9.24 -8.50 2.25
C VAL A 143 -8.38 -7.45 1.58
N LYS A 144 -8.03 -6.41 2.34
CA LYS A 144 -7.04 -5.43 1.91
C LYS A 144 -5.68 -5.88 2.39
N TYR A 145 -4.68 -5.83 1.52
CA TYR A 145 -3.32 -6.23 1.83
C TYR A 145 -2.37 -5.03 1.87
N ILE A 146 -1.21 -5.26 2.48
CA ILE A 146 0.00 -4.48 2.28
C ILE A 146 1.01 -5.39 1.63
N THR A 147 1.62 -4.94 0.53
CA THR A 147 2.75 -5.63 -0.10
C THR A 147 4.03 -4.86 0.21
N TYR A 148 5.01 -5.54 0.78
CA TYR A 148 6.32 -5.02 1.15
C TYR A 148 7.35 -5.55 0.16
N TYR A 149 8.14 -4.66 -0.41
CA TYR A 149 9.31 -4.96 -1.22
C TYR A 149 10.52 -4.45 -0.45
N GLU A 150 11.36 -5.34 0.01
CA GLU A 150 12.44 -5.02 0.95
C GLU A 150 13.79 -5.45 0.36
N ASP A 151 14.68 -4.47 0.18
CA ASP A 151 16.08 -4.67 -0.23
C ASP A 151 17.04 -4.08 0.81
N SER A 152 17.89 -4.95 1.35
CA SER A 152 18.92 -4.57 2.32
C SER A 152 20.31 -5.15 2.08
N GLU A 153 20.45 -6.08 1.14
CA GLU A 153 21.73 -6.77 0.89
C GLU A 153 22.44 -6.24 -0.35
N SER A 154 21.68 -5.67 -1.29
CA SER A 154 22.21 -5.22 -2.57
C SER A 154 23.09 -3.97 -2.46
N ILE A 155 22.81 -3.09 -1.50
CA ILE A 155 23.51 -1.81 -1.35
C ILE A 155 24.16 -1.74 0.04
N PRO A 156 25.49 -1.90 0.16
CA PRO A 156 26.18 -1.92 1.45
C PRO A 156 25.89 -0.68 2.31
N GLY A 157 25.42 -0.90 3.55
CA GLY A 157 25.12 0.16 4.51
C GLY A 157 23.88 1.00 4.21
N ARG A 158 23.13 0.65 3.15
CA ARG A 158 21.90 1.30 2.71
C ARG A 158 20.76 0.29 2.66
N ARG A 159 19.53 0.77 2.77
CA ARG A 159 18.33 -0.05 2.57
C ARG A 159 17.26 0.75 1.85
N THR A 160 16.50 0.04 1.04
CA THR A 160 15.35 0.58 0.31
C THR A 160 14.16 -0.35 0.58
N ALA A 161 13.01 0.22 0.92
CA ALA A 161 11.78 -0.54 1.00
C ALA A 161 10.65 0.21 0.28
N VAL A 162 9.79 -0.55 -0.40
CA VAL A 162 8.57 -0.04 -1.03
C VAL A 162 7.37 -0.73 -0.38
N TRP A 163 6.40 0.03 0.11
CA TRP A 163 5.20 -0.47 0.75
C TRP A 163 3.98 -0.02 -0.06
N GLU A 164 3.23 -0.98 -0.58
CA GLU A 164 2.01 -0.76 -1.33
C GLU A 164 0.81 -1.11 -0.45
N LEU A 165 -0.11 -0.16 -0.27
CA LEU A 165 -1.31 -0.35 0.53
C LEU A 165 -2.56 -0.39 -0.36
N ASP A 166 -3.27 -1.52 -0.35
CA ASP A 166 -4.52 -1.66 -1.10
C ASP A 166 -5.58 -0.65 -0.64
N LYS A 167 -6.19 0.04 -1.60
CA LYS A 167 -7.32 0.98 -1.40
C LYS A 167 -7.01 2.07 -0.37
N ALA A 168 -5.76 2.53 -0.31
CA ALA A 168 -5.34 3.65 0.52
C ALA A 168 -5.30 4.95 -0.31
N SER A 169 -6.07 5.94 0.12
CA SER A 169 -6.13 7.24 -0.56
C SER A 169 -4.89 8.09 -0.26
N HIS A 170 -4.35 8.78 -1.27
CA HIS A 170 -3.19 9.68 -1.16
C HIS A 170 -3.26 10.59 0.06
N ARG A 171 -4.38 11.32 0.20
CA ARG A 171 -4.57 12.33 1.23
C ARG A 171 -4.70 11.74 2.63
N ASN A 172 -5.20 10.52 2.73
CA ASN A 172 -5.55 9.89 4.00
C ASN A 172 -4.59 8.77 4.39
N ILE A 173 -3.52 8.53 3.63
CA ILE A 173 -2.59 7.43 3.87
C ILE A 173 -1.97 7.53 5.27
N VAL A 174 -1.61 8.73 5.72
CA VAL A 174 -1.07 9.01 7.06
C VAL A 174 -2.09 8.81 8.20
N ARG A 175 -3.38 8.68 7.86
CA ARG A 175 -4.45 8.34 8.81
C ARG A 175 -4.74 6.84 8.84
N SER A 176 -4.11 6.06 7.97
CA SER A 176 -4.27 4.60 7.93
C SER A 176 -3.70 3.97 9.20
N PRO A 177 -4.51 3.29 10.03
CA PRO A 177 -4.02 2.59 11.21
C PRO A 177 -2.99 1.51 10.85
N ALA A 178 -3.20 0.82 9.72
CA ALA A 178 -2.30 -0.21 9.24
C ALA A 178 -0.93 0.38 8.91
N LEU A 179 -0.86 1.50 8.17
CA LEU A 179 0.41 2.17 7.89
C LEU A 179 1.10 2.61 9.17
N MET A 180 0.39 3.31 10.05
CA MET A 180 0.97 3.87 11.27
C MET A 180 1.52 2.77 12.19
N ARG A 181 0.85 1.61 12.25
CA ARG A 181 1.32 0.43 12.96
C ARG A 181 2.64 -0.08 12.40
N GLU A 182 2.72 -0.31 11.09
CA GLU A 182 3.93 -0.86 10.46
C GLU A 182 5.11 0.11 10.52
N LEU A 183 4.84 1.40 10.31
CA LEU A 183 5.85 2.44 10.42
C LEU A 183 6.40 2.53 11.84
N TRP A 184 5.52 2.51 12.85
CA TRP A 184 5.93 2.52 14.25
C TRP A 184 6.74 1.27 14.61
N LEU A 185 6.30 0.08 14.21
CA LEU A 185 7.01 -1.18 14.44
C LEU A 185 8.41 -1.16 13.78
N GLN A 186 8.50 -0.66 12.54
CA GLN A 186 9.77 -0.54 11.83
C GLN A 186 10.71 0.45 12.54
N MET A 187 10.22 1.62 12.95
CA MET A 187 11.01 2.60 13.71
C MET A 187 11.49 2.04 15.05
N TRP A 188 10.62 1.35 15.77
CA TRP A 188 10.95 0.73 17.05
C TRP A 188 12.03 -0.35 16.88
N HIS A 189 11.86 -1.24 15.89
CA HIS A 189 12.84 -2.26 15.53
C HIS A 189 14.21 -1.63 15.22
N ASP A 190 14.24 -0.54 14.45
CA ASP A 190 15.50 0.09 14.01
C ASP A 190 16.30 0.78 15.11
N ILE A 191 15.63 1.22 16.17
CA ILE A 191 16.26 1.87 17.32
C ILE A 191 16.73 0.81 18.34
N HIS A 192 16.17 -0.40 18.30
CA HIS A 192 16.41 -1.40 19.31
C HIS A 192 17.75 -2.14 19.09
N PRO A 193 18.63 -2.24 20.12
CA PRO A 193 19.96 -2.84 19.96
C PRO A 193 19.92 -4.36 19.72
N GLY A 194 18.82 -5.02 20.09
CA GLY A 194 18.59 -6.45 19.90
C GLY A 194 18.03 -6.85 18.54
N ALA A 195 17.79 -5.90 17.62
CA ALA A 195 17.28 -6.18 16.28
C ALA A 195 18.28 -7.04 15.50
N LYS A 196 17.86 -8.25 15.10
CA LYS A 196 18.72 -9.21 14.40
C LYS A 196 18.66 -9.06 12.89
N SER A 197 17.55 -8.54 12.39
CA SER A 197 17.25 -8.43 10.97
C SER A 197 17.33 -6.96 10.50
N LYS A 198 17.20 -6.72 9.19
CA LYS A 198 17.23 -5.35 8.61
C LYS A 198 15.86 -4.69 8.59
N PHE A 199 14.80 -5.48 8.63
CA PHE A 199 13.41 -5.07 8.56
C PHE A 199 12.57 -5.88 9.55
N VAL A 200 11.55 -5.24 10.13
CA VAL A 200 10.68 -5.91 11.09
C VAL A 200 9.98 -7.11 10.46
N THR A 201 9.93 -8.24 11.15
CA THR A 201 9.19 -9.42 10.65
C THR A 201 7.72 -9.09 10.43
N LYS A 202 7.15 -9.56 9.31
CA LYS A 202 5.73 -9.42 8.95
C LYS A 202 4.92 -10.70 9.20
N ALA A 203 5.51 -11.70 9.87
CA ALA A 203 4.94 -13.03 10.01
C ALA A 203 3.62 -13.05 10.81
N LYS A 204 3.49 -12.21 11.85
CA LYS A 204 2.28 -12.13 12.68
C LYS A 204 1.96 -10.67 13.00
N ARG A 205 0.68 -10.32 13.09
CA ARG A 205 0.21 -9.03 13.59
C ARG A 205 -0.91 -9.27 14.60
N GLY A 206 -0.52 -9.33 15.87
CA GLY A 206 -1.48 -9.34 16.97
C GLY A 206 -2.02 -7.93 17.27
N PRO A 207 -3.08 -7.82 18.08
CA PRO A 207 -3.60 -6.54 18.53
C PRO A 207 -2.55 -5.82 19.40
N LEU A 208 -2.32 -4.53 19.14
CA LEU A 208 -1.35 -3.68 19.86
C LEU A 208 -2.04 -2.57 20.67
N ARG A 209 -3.31 -2.30 20.40
CA ARG A 209 -4.18 -1.38 21.15
C ARG A 209 -5.49 -2.05 21.53
N ASP A 210 -6.18 -1.49 22.52
CA ASP A 210 -7.53 -1.94 22.90
C ASP A 210 -8.50 -1.88 21.71
N GLU A 211 -8.34 -0.91 20.81
CA GLU A 211 -9.15 -0.75 19.59
C GLU A 211 -8.97 -1.89 18.58
N ASP A 212 -7.85 -2.61 18.64
CA ASP A 212 -7.57 -3.76 17.78
C ASP A 212 -8.26 -5.03 18.32
N CYS A 213 -8.71 -5.01 19.58
CA CYS A 213 -9.51 -6.06 20.18
C CYS A 213 -10.99 -5.87 19.82
N TYR A 214 -11.58 -6.83 19.12
CA TYR A 214 -13.00 -6.81 18.77
C TYR A 214 -13.74 -8.06 19.25
N TRP A 215 -15.07 -7.97 19.34
CA TRP A 215 -15.91 -9.10 19.72
C TRP A 215 -16.23 -9.99 18.52
N ASP A 216 -15.88 -11.28 18.60
CA ASP A 216 -16.28 -12.30 17.63
C ASP A 216 -17.68 -12.80 18.02
N TYR A 217 -18.72 -12.30 17.33
CA TYR A 217 -20.11 -12.67 17.58
C TYR A 217 -20.39 -14.15 17.31
N GLY A 218 -19.67 -14.78 16.38
CA GLY A 218 -19.85 -16.21 16.07
C GLY A 218 -19.34 -17.11 17.19
N LYS A 219 -18.29 -16.68 17.90
CA LYS A 219 -17.67 -17.42 19.01
C LYS A 219 -18.06 -16.92 20.40
N ALA A 220 -18.88 -15.86 20.46
CA ALA A 220 -19.30 -15.20 21.70
C ALA A 220 -18.14 -14.89 22.67
N ARG A 221 -17.02 -14.40 22.13
CA ARG A 221 -15.81 -14.02 22.90
C ARG A 221 -15.01 -12.95 22.15
N CYS A 222 -14.08 -12.29 22.83
CA CYS A 222 -13.13 -11.42 22.14
C CYS A 222 -12.30 -12.21 21.13
N SER A 223 -12.19 -11.67 19.91
CA SER A 223 -11.28 -12.16 18.89
C SER A 223 -9.86 -11.96 19.41
N TRP A 224 -9.01 -12.99 19.31
CA TRP A 224 -7.71 -13.09 19.99
C TRP A 224 -7.76 -13.31 21.50
N SER A 225 -8.35 -14.42 21.95
CA SER A 225 -8.44 -14.77 23.38
C SER A 225 -7.09 -14.88 24.11
N GLU A 226 -5.97 -15.00 23.40
CA GLU A 226 -4.62 -14.97 23.98
C GLU A 226 -4.20 -13.55 24.38
N TYR A 227 -4.55 -12.55 23.58
CA TYR A 227 -4.11 -11.16 23.70
C TYR A 227 -5.19 -10.25 24.31
N CYS A 228 -6.45 -10.53 24.03
CA CYS A 228 -7.59 -9.72 24.43
C CYS A 228 -8.40 -10.45 25.50
N GLU A 229 -8.92 -9.68 26.46
CA GLU A 229 -9.88 -10.12 27.46
C GLU A 229 -11.15 -9.27 27.40
N TYR A 230 -12.26 -9.87 27.81
CA TYR A 230 -13.48 -9.11 28.02
C TYR A 230 -13.42 -8.44 29.39
N ARG A 231 -13.37 -7.12 29.42
CA ARG A 231 -13.31 -6.30 30.62
C ARG A 231 -14.22 -5.10 30.43
N TYR A 232 -15.45 -5.17 30.93
CA TYR A 232 -16.41 -4.07 30.86
C TYR A 232 -15.94 -2.85 31.68
N LEU A 233 -16.08 -1.66 31.10
CA LEU A 233 -15.98 -0.38 31.80
C LEU A 233 -17.29 0.39 31.66
N PHE A 234 -17.65 1.13 32.71
CA PHE A 234 -18.83 1.97 32.68
C PHE A 234 -18.75 2.97 31.52
N GLY A 235 -19.75 2.94 30.63
CA GLY A 235 -19.77 3.71 29.38
C GLY A 235 -19.59 2.86 28.11
N ASP A 236 -19.21 1.58 28.23
CA ASP A 236 -19.24 0.65 27.10
C ASP A 236 -20.69 0.42 26.65
N VAL A 237 -20.97 0.72 25.38
CA VAL A 237 -22.29 0.63 24.74
C VAL A 237 -22.45 -0.68 23.97
N HIS A 238 -21.35 -1.29 23.50
CA HIS A 238 -21.38 -2.56 22.76
C HIS A 238 -20.25 -3.51 23.19
N LEU A 239 -20.44 -4.82 22.94
CA LEU A 239 -19.52 -5.88 23.40
C LEU A 239 -18.07 -5.68 22.94
N GLY A 240 -17.87 -5.15 21.73
CA GLY A 240 -16.55 -4.82 21.21
C GLY A 240 -15.79 -3.79 22.06
N GLN A 241 -16.46 -2.77 22.62
CA GLN A 241 -15.80 -1.77 23.48
C GLN A 241 -15.29 -2.39 24.78
N SER A 242 -15.91 -3.49 25.21
CA SER A 242 -15.48 -4.24 26.38
C SER A 242 -14.35 -5.23 26.09
N CYS A 243 -13.97 -5.45 24.82
CA CYS A 243 -12.77 -6.20 24.48
C CYS A 243 -11.56 -5.30 24.58
N ARG A 244 -10.61 -5.65 25.46
CA ARG A 244 -9.43 -4.86 25.73
C ARG A 244 -8.20 -5.75 25.76
N LEU A 245 -7.03 -5.17 25.53
CA LEU A 245 -5.80 -5.93 25.67
C LEU A 245 -5.62 -6.38 27.11
N LYS A 246 -5.29 -7.67 27.24
CA LYS A 246 -4.61 -8.16 28.44
C LYS A 246 -3.32 -7.38 28.55
N ASN A 247 -2.90 -7.11 29.78
CA ASN A 247 -1.72 -6.31 30.11
C ASN A 247 -0.57 -6.63 29.13
N SER A 248 -0.34 -5.75 28.15
CA SER A 248 0.56 -6.01 27.03
C SER A 248 1.98 -5.80 27.52
N SER A 249 2.63 -6.89 27.94
CA SER A 249 4.00 -6.83 28.41
C SER A 249 4.92 -6.47 27.24
N ALA A 250 5.97 -5.70 27.54
CA ALA A 250 7.05 -5.40 26.61
C ALA A 250 7.61 -6.67 25.90
N ASP A 251 7.39 -7.86 26.48
CA ASP A 251 7.76 -9.16 25.92
C ASP A 251 7.07 -9.48 24.60
N ALA A 252 5.83 -9.03 24.38
CA ALA A 252 5.12 -9.27 23.13
C ALA A 252 5.78 -8.56 21.94
N LEU A 253 6.37 -7.38 22.18
CA LEU A 253 7.08 -6.60 21.17
C LEU A 253 8.44 -7.21 20.81
N LEU A 254 9.06 -7.99 21.71
CA LEU A 254 10.33 -8.67 21.44
C LEU A 254 10.22 -9.67 20.27
N ASN A 255 9.01 -10.16 19.95
CA ASN A 255 8.79 -11.01 18.78
C ASN A 255 9.00 -10.27 17.45
N TYR A 256 9.11 -8.94 17.48
CA TYR A 256 9.30 -8.09 16.31
C TYR A 256 10.74 -7.58 16.17
N LEU A 257 11.71 -8.15 16.90
CA LEU A 257 13.17 -7.85 16.81
C LEU A 257 13.94 -8.94 16.04
#